data_AF-A0A4Y2T5H2-F1
#
_entry.id   AF-A0A4Y2T5H2-F1
#
_cell.length_a   1.000
_cell.length_b   1.000
_cell.length_c   1.000
_cell.angle_alpha   90.00
_cell.angle_beta   90.00
_cell.angle_gamma   90.00
#
_symmetry.space_group_name_H-M   'P 1'
#
loop_
_entity.id
_entity.type
_entity.pdbx_description
1 polymer ?
#
loop_
_entity_poly.entity_id
_entity_poly.type
_entity_poly.pdbx_seq_one_letter_code
_entity_poly.pdbx_strand_id
1 'polypeptide(L)'
;MRTVATSARAKYMQYLESERSKEKTETKQLKRKALEETVNSAQYVEALRNQFIPAIQSEPDFESMWFMQDGATPHHTNEVFDLLEEHFDERIVALGYPKLKNMGIDWPPYSPDLNPCDSFL
;
A
#
# COMPACT_ATOMS: atom_id res chain seq x y z
N MET A 1 28.89 -48.83 -24.01
CA MET A 1 29.39 -47.46 -24.24
C MET A 1 28.25 -46.47 -24.04
N ARG A 2 28.44 -45.54 -23.08
CA ARG A 2 27.89 -44.18 -22.95
C ARG A 2 26.36 -43.97 -22.91
N THR A 3 25.85 -43.77 -21.70
CA THR A 3 24.76 -42.81 -21.41
C THR A 3 25.16 -41.96 -20.20
N VAL A 4 26.00 -40.95 -20.42
CA VAL A 4 26.46 -39.99 -19.40
C VAL A 4 26.33 -38.56 -19.91
N ALA A 5 25.14 -38.18 -20.36
CA ALA A 5 24.82 -36.80 -20.76
C ALA A 5 23.59 -36.22 -20.03
N THR A 6 22.96 -36.99 -19.14
CA THR A 6 21.79 -36.57 -18.37
C THR A 6 22.15 -35.85 -17.06
N SER A 7 23.35 -36.09 -16.51
CA SER A 7 23.76 -35.55 -15.20
C SER A 7 24.02 -34.04 -15.22
N ALA A 8 24.71 -33.52 -16.25
CA ALA A 8 25.04 -32.08 -16.32
C ALA A 8 23.81 -31.21 -16.57
N ARG A 9 22.92 -31.64 -17.47
CA ARG A 9 21.67 -30.93 -17.76
C ARG A 9 20.74 -30.91 -16.55
N ALA A 10 20.61 -32.03 -15.83
CA ALA A 10 19.81 -32.10 -14.62
C ALA A 10 20.33 -31.14 -13.54
N LYS A 11 21.65 -31.07 -13.33
CA LYS A 11 22.28 -30.13 -12.39
C LYS A 11 22.03 -28.67 -12.77
N TYR A 12 22.07 -28.33 -14.06
CA TYR A 12 21.81 -26.97 -14.54
C TYR A 12 20.33 -26.55 -14.35
N MET A 13 19.39 -27.45 -14.62
CA MET A 13 17.96 -27.18 -14.40
C MET A 13 17.64 -26.98 -12.90
N GLN A 14 18.23 -27.81 -12.03
CA GLN A 14 18.10 -27.66 -10.57
C GLN A 14 18.71 -26.33 -10.08
N TYR A 15 19.83 -25.90 -10.65
CA TYR A 15 20.42 -24.60 -10.36
C TYR A 15 19.45 -23.45 -10.71
N LEU A 16 18.91 -23.44 -11.93
CA LEU A 16 17.94 -22.40 -12.37
C LEU A 16 16.67 -22.38 -11.52
N GLU A 17 16.17 -23.54 -11.11
CA GLU A 17 15.03 -23.64 -10.18
C GLU A 17 15.37 -23.07 -8.81
N SER A 18 16.57 -23.33 -8.30
CA SER A 18 17.02 -22.79 -7.02
C SER A 18 17.19 -21.27 -7.06
N GLU A 19 17.72 -20.71 -8.14
CA GLU A 19 17.88 -19.26 -8.30
C GLU A 19 16.52 -18.56 -8.38
N ARG A 20 15.59 -19.07 -9.19
CA ARG A 20 14.21 -18.57 -9.26
C ARG A 20 13.47 -18.69 -7.92
N SER A 21 13.74 -19.74 -7.15
CA SER A 21 13.14 -19.92 -5.83
C SER A 21 13.73 -18.94 -4.80
N LYS A 22 15.03 -18.64 -4.87
CA LYS A 22 15.69 -17.63 -4.03
C LYS A 22 15.13 -16.25 -4.33
N GLU A 23 15.07 -15.87 -5.60
CA GLU A 23 14.52 -14.58 -6.03
C GLU A 23 13.07 -14.39 -5.57
N LYS A 24 12.23 -15.44 -5.64
CA LYS A 24 10.85 -15.43 -5.13
C LYS A 24 10.79 -15.33 -3.61
N THR A 25 11.75 -15.91 -2.91
CA THR A 25 11.82 -15.87 -1.45
C THR A 25 12.33 -14.51 -0.97
N GLU A 26 13.31 -13.93 -1.63
CA GLU A 26 13.82 -12.58 -1.37
C GLU A 26 12.75 -11.52 -1.64
N THR A 27 12.02 -11.60 -2.76
CA THR A 27 10.88 -10.70 -3.00
C THR A 27 9.77 -10.89 -1.99
N LYS A 28 9.47 -12.13 -1.56
CA LYS A 28 8.50 -12.39 -0.49
C LYS A 28 8.98 -11.87 0.86
N GLN A 29 10.26 -12.00 1.17
CA GLN A 29 10.88 -11.47 2.40
C GLN A 29 10.94 -9.95 2.39
N LEU A 30 11.24 -9.32 1.26
CA LEU A 30 11.20 -7.86 1.10
C LEU A 30 9.76 -7.33 1.24
N LYS A 31 8.77 -7.98 0.61
CA LYS A 31 7.35 -7.65 0.79
C LYS A 31 6.87 -7.86 2.22
N ARG A 32 7.36 -8.90 2.90
CA ARG A 32 7.03 -9.18 4.31
C ARG A 32 7.70 -8.19 5.25
N LYS A 33 8.96 -7.85 5.02
CA LYS A 33 9.71 -6.85 5.80
C LYS A 33 9.09 -5.46 5.65
N ALA A 34 8.64 -5.09 4.46
CA ALA A 34 7.86 -3.87 4.23
C ALA A 34 6.49 -3.87 4.95
N LEU A 35 5.95 -5.04 5.30
CA LEU A 35 4.72 -5.18 6.09
C LEU A 35 4.99 -5.21 7.61
N GLU A 36 6.21 -5.59 8.03
CA GLU A 36 6.64 -5.68 9.43
C GLU A 36 7.32 -4.39 9.93
N GLU A 37 7.74 -3.49 9.03
CA GLU A 37 8.18 -2.14 9.38
C GLU A 37 6.96 -1.23 9.58
N THR A 38 6.91 -0.54 10.73
CA THR A 38 5.89 0.45 11.02
C THR A 38 5.92 1.56 9.98
N VAL A 39 4.81 1.77 9.27
CA VAL A 39 4.65 2.87 8.32
C VAL A 39 4.71 4.20 9.08
N ASN A 40 5.65 5.07 8.71
CA ASN A 40 5.67 6.46 9.16
C ASN A 40 4.99 7.38 8.13
N SER A 41 4.81 8.66 8.47
CA SER A 41 4.11 9.61 7.58
C SER A 41 4.79 9.78 6.22
N ALA A 42 6.13 9.79 6.15
CA ALA A 42 6.83 9.96 4.87
C ALA A 42 6.62 8.75 3.95
N GLN A 43 6.71 7.54 4.51
CA GLN A 43 6.41 6.30 3.78
C GLN A 43 4.95 6.26 3.32
N TYR A 44 4.03 6.75 4.14
CA TYR A 44 2.61 6.84 3.77
C TYR A 44 2.37 7.82 2.61
N VAL A 45 2.97 9.01 2.66
CA VAL A 45 2.93 10.00 1.57
C VAL A 45 3.51 9.43 0.28
N GLU A 46 4.67 8.77 0.34
CA GLU A 46 5.27 8.13 -0.83
C GLU A 46 4.37 7.02 -1.40
N ALA A 47 3.74 6.22 -0.56
CA ALA A 47 2.81 5.19 -1.01
C ALA A 47 1.56 5.80 -1.66
N LEU A 48 0.99 6.86 -1.09
CA LEU A 48 -0.15 7.57 -1.67
C LEU A 48 0.21 8.17 -3.03
N ARG A 49 1.30 8.95 -3.09
CA ARG A 49 1.72 9.70 -4.28
C ARG A 49 2.14 8.79 -5.42
N ASN A 50 2.91 7.73 -5.14
CA ASN A 50 3.59 6.96 -6.19
C ASN A 50 2.86 5.66 -6.55
N GLN A 51 1.95 5.17 -5.71
CA GLN A 51 1.28 3.88 -5.92
C GLN A 51 -0.24 4.03 -5.93
N PHE A 52 -0.82 4.53 -4.83
CA PHE A 52 -2.27 4.50 -4.66
C PHE A 52 -2.99 5.47 -5.60
N ILE A 53 -2.70 6.77 -5.51
CA ILE A 53 -3.37 7.81 -6.29
C ILE A 53 -3.26 7.55 -7.81
N PRO A 54 -2.06 7.26 -8.38
CA PRO A 54 -1.95 6.97 -9.81
C PRO A 54 -2.78 5.76 -10.25
N ALA A 55 -2.94 4.74 -9.40
CA ALA A 55 -3.73 3.56 -9.72
C ALA A 55 -5.22 3.91 -9.82
N ILE A 56 -5.76 4.61 -8.83
CA ILE A 56 -7.19 4.94 -8.78
C ILE A 56 -7.58 6.09 -9.71
N GLN A 57 -6.65 6.98 -10.07
CA GLN A 57 -6.89 8.06 -11.03
C GLN A 57 -7.31 7.55 -12.42
N SER A 58 -7.00 6.29 -12.73
CA SER A 58 -7.40 5.66 -13.99
C SER A 58 -8.84 5.12 -13.98
N GLU A 59 -9.49 5.09 -12.81
CA GLU A 59 -10.87 4.62 -12.68
C GLU A 59 -11.86 5.66 -13.23
N PRO A 60 -12.95 5.22 -13.90
CA PRO A 60 -13.86 6.11 -14.60
C PRO A 60 -14.63 7.08 -13.69
N ASP A 61 -14.73 6.79 -12.39
CA ASP A 61 -15.49 7.54 -11.39
C ASP A 61 -14.60 8.31 -10.39
N PHE A 62 -13.29 8.39 -10.63
CA PHE A 62 -12.31 9.03 -9.75
C PHE A 62 -12.73 10.44 -9.30
N GLU A 63 -13.23 11.28 -10.22
CA GLU A 63 -13.66 12.66 -9.95
C GLU A 63 -14.79 12.78 -8.92
N SER A 64 -15.53 11.69 -8.69
CA SER A 64 -16.62 11.62 -7.71
C SER A 64 -16.29 10.77 -6.48
N MET A 65 -15.13 10.12 -6.48
CA MET A 65 -14.73 9.18 -5.44
C MET A 65 -14.38 9.91 -4.15
N TRP A 66 -14.75 9.30 -3.03
CA TRP A 66 -14.40 9.75 -1.68
C TRP A 66 -13.21 8.95 -1.15
N PHE A 67 -12.23 9.66 -0.59
CA PHE A 67 -11.12 9.04 0.12
C PHE A 67 -11.45 8.95 1.62
N MET A 68 -11.19 7.79 2.22
CA MET A 68 -11.44 7.56 3.65
C MET A 68 -10.20 6.93 4.28
N GLN A 69 -9.78 7.47 5.42
CA GLN A 69 -8.70 6.91 6.24
C GLN A 69 -9.03 7.01 7.74
N ASP A 70 -8.54 6.05 8.51
CA ASP A 70 -8.72 6.01 9.96
C ASP A 70 -7.81 7.03 10.68
N GLY A 71 -7.87 7.04 12.01
CA GLY A 71 -7.14 7.96 12.86
C GLY A 71 -5.67 7.60 13.14
N ALA A 72 -5.04 6.70 12.38
CA ALA A 72 -3.64 6.32 12.65
C ALA A 72 -2.69 7.53 12.58
N THR A 73 -1.66 7.56 13.44
CA THR A 73 -0.74 8.70 13.56
C THR A 73 -0.10 9.14 12.23
N PRO A 74 0.36 8.22 11.34
CA PRO A 74 0.92 8.61 10.05
C PRO A 74 -0.06 9.33 9.11
N HIS A 75 -1.37 9.16 9.29
CA HIS A 75 -2.41 9.69 8.41
C HIS A 75 -2.76 11.16 8.72
N HIS A 76 -2.33 11.68 9.88
CA HIS A 76 -2.76 12.97 10.42
C HIS A 76 -1.64 14.02 10.36
N THR A 77 -0.89 14.07 9.27
CA THR A 77 0.11 15.13 9.03
C THR A 77 -0.38 16.09 7.96
N ASN A 78 0.12 17.33 8.01
CA ASN A 78 -0.22 18.35 7.00
C ASN A 78 0.14 17.88 5.59
N GLU A 79 1.28 17.22 5.42
CA GLU A 79 1.73 16.73 4.11
C GLU A 79 0.77 15.69 3.51
N VAL A 80 0.23 14.79 4.34
CA VAL A 80 -0.79 13.83 3.91
C VAL A 80 -2.06 14.56 3.51
N PHE A 81 -2.53 15.50 4.31
CA PHE A 81 -3.75 16.25 4.03
C PHE A 81 -3.62 17.14 2.79
N ASP A 82 -2.48 17.80 2.59
CA ASP A 82 -2.18 18.60 1.41
C ASP A 82 -2.19 17.73 0.14
N LEU A 83 -1.57 16.54 0.21
CA LEU A 83 -1.58 15.59 -0.91
C LEU A 83 -2.98 15.09 -1.24
N LEU A 84 -3.80 14.77 -0.23
CA LEU A 84 -5.15 14.29 -0.45
C LEU A 84 -6.05 15.40 -1.00
N GLU A 85 -5.94 16.62 -0.47
CA GLU A 85 -6.70 17.79 -0.94
C GLU A 85 -6.43 18.07 -2.43
N GLU A 86 -5.17 17.96 -2.87
CA GLU A 86 -4.78 18.13 -4.29
C GLU A 86 -5.57 17.22 -5.25
N HIS A 87 -5.99 16.04 -4.78
CA HIS A 87 -6.57 14.99 -5.62
C HIS A 87 -8.07 14.75 -5.38
N PHE A 88 -8.54 14.99 -4.16
CA PHE A 88 -9.91 14.67 -3.74
C PHE A 88 -10.71 15.90 -3.31
N ASP A 89 -10.09 17.08 -3.19
CA ASP A 89 -10.75 18.31 -2.75
C ASP A 89 -11.50 18.08 -1.41
N GLU A 90 -12.79 18.44 -1.32
CA GLU A 90 -13.61 18.22 -0.13
C GLU A 90 -14.05 16.75 0.09
N ARG A 91 -13.72 15.82 -0.82
CA ARG A 91 -14.20 14.42 -0.78
C ARG A 91 -13.33 13.52 0.11
N ILE A 92 -12.99 14.01 1.30
CA ILE A 92 -12.08 13.36 2.24
C ILE A 92 -12.80 13.11 3.57
N VAL A 93 -12.71 11.87 4.06
CA VAL A 93 -13.13 11.46 5.40
C VAL A 93 -11.90 11.07 6.20
N ALA A 94 -11.50 11.93 7.15
CA ALA A 94 -10.30 11.72 7.94
C ALA A 94 -10.38 12.42 9.30
N LEU A 95 -9.75 11.82 10.32
CA LEU A 95 -9.75 12.35 11.68
C LEU A 95 -9.00 13.69 11.73
N GLY A 96 -9.68 14.75 12.17
CA GLY A 96 -9.11 16.08 12.34
C GLY A 96 -9.00 16.91 11.06
N TYR A 97 -9.29 16.35 9.90
CA TYR A 97 -9.17 17.04 8.61
C TYR A 97 -10.07 18.29 8.52
N PRO A 98 -11.38 18.23 8.84
CA PRO A 98 -12.23 19.41 8.76
C PRO A 98 -11.82 20.54 9.72
N LYS A 99 -11.16 20.21 10.84
CA LYS A 99 -10.65 21.22 11.77
C LYS A 99 -9.45 21.98 11.20
N LEU A 100 -8.65 21.34 10.35
CA LEU A 100 -7.47 21.96 9.73
C LEU A 100 -7.82 22.69 8.42
N LYS A 101 -8.66 22.08 7.59
CA LYS A 101 -8.93 22.54 6.21
C LYS A 101 -10.31 23.17 6.00
N ASN A 102 -11.18 23.12 7.01
CA ASN A 102 -12.55 23.66 6.95
C ASN A 102 -13.40 23.04 5.81
N MET A 103 -13.15 21.78 5.48
CA MET A 103 -13.85 20.98 4.46
C MET A 103 -13.76 19.47 4.78
N GLY A 104 -14.49 18.64 4.04
CA GLY A 104 -14.53 17.19 4.26
C GLY A 104 -15.33 16.74 5.49
N ILE A 105 -15.21 15.47 5.85
CA ILE A 105 -15.95 14.83 6.95
C ILE A 105 -14.96 14.34 8.01
N ASP A 106 -15.30 14.59 9.28
CA ASP A 106 -14.45 14.17 10.41
C ASP A 106 -14.67 12.67 10.66
N TRP A 107 -13.58 11.91 10.72
CA TRP A 107 -13.64 10.50 11.14
C TRP A 107 -13.69 10.42 12.67
N PRO A 108 -14.65 9.71 13.29
CA PRO A 108 -14.70 9.60 14.74
C PRO A 108 -13.54 8.75 15.30
N PRO A 109 -12.92 9.16 16.42
CA PRO A 109 -11.85 8.38 17.05
C PRO A 109 -12.39 7.04 17.57
N TYR A 110 -11.54 6.00 17.55
CA TYR A 110 -11.85 4.65 18.07
C TYR A 110 -13.09 4.00 17.45
N SER A 111 -13.32 4.20 16.15
CA SER A 111 -14.48 3.64 15.44
C SER A 111 -14.07 2.59 14.38
N PRO A 112 -13.47 1.44 14.79
CA PRO A 112 -13.11 0.38 13.85
C PRO A 112 -14.34 -0.28 13.21
N ASP A 113 -15.50 -0.21 13.86
CA ASP A 113 -16.79 -0.69 13.36
C ASP A 113 -17.26 0.07 12.11
N LEU A 114 -16.80 1.31 11.91
CA LEU A 114 -17.07 2.09 10.72
C LEU A 114 -16.07 1.83 9.59
N ASN A 115 -14.93 1.19 9.88
CA ASN A 115 -13.89 0.93 8.89
C ASN A 115 -14.12 -0.43 8.23
N PRO A 116 -14.48 -0.50 6.93
CA PRO A 116 -14.66 -1.76 6.23
C PRO A 116 -13.38 -2.61 6.22
N CYS A 117 -12.18 -1.99 6.28
CA CYS A 117 -10.92 -2.71 6.33
C CYS A 117 -10.68 -3.45 7.67
N ASP A 118 -11.33 -3.01 8.76
CA ASP A 118 -11.20 -3.62 10.09
C ASP A 118 -12.28 -4.68 10.36
N SER A 119 -13.31 -4.76 9.50
CA SER A 119 -14.47 -5.64 9.69
C SER A 119 -14.19 -7.15 9.52
N PHE A 120 -13.01 -7.52 8.99
CA PHE A 120 -12.62 -8.90 8.70
C PHE A 120 -11.51 -9.46 9.63
N LEU A 121 -11.16 -8.73 10.70
CA LEU A 121 -10.21 -9.18 11.73
C LEU A 121 -10.88 -10.09 12.76
#